data_AF-A0A9D2NW66-F1
#
_entry.id   AF-A0A9D2NW66-F1
#
_cell.length_a   1.000
_cell.length_b   1.000
_cell.length_c   1.000
_cell.angle_alpha   90.00
_cell.angle_beta   90.00
_cell.angle_gamma   90.00
#
_symmetry.space_group_name_H-M   'P 1'
#
loop_
_entity.id
_entity.type
_entity.pdbx_description
1 polymer ?
#
loop_
_entity_poly.entity_id
_entity_poly.type
_entity_poly.pdbx_seq_one_letter_code
_entity_poly.pdbx_strand_id
1 'polypeptide(L)'
;MKTFRQNRVLFMAQAAMIAAIYVVLTVIGASFSFGPIQVRISEALTILPAFTPAGIPGVFLGCLISNIITGALLPDIIFGSLATLIAAVGTWLLRNKSRFLAPVPPILANAVIVPFVLKYAYMEPLPIPFMMLTVGLGEVISCGVLGMLLYTALSQYKNIIFKTAV
;
A
#
# COMPACT_ATOMS: atom_id res chain seq x y z
N MET A 1 0.43 13.67 -33.74
CA MET A 1 -0.43 12.65 -33.10
C MET A 1 0.34 11.54 -32.33
N LYS A 2 1.65 11.69 -32.01
CA LYS A 2 2.44 10.65 -31.31
C LYS A 2 2.62 10.87 -29.78
N THR A 3 2.31 12.06 -29.26
CA THR A 3 2.61 12.45 -27.87
C THR A 3 1.71 11.75 -26.83
N PHE A 4 0.43 11.49 -27.13
CA PHE A 4 -0.50 10.87 -26.19
C PHE A 4 -0.24 9.38 -25.90
N ARG A 5 0.41 8.64 -26.81
CA ARG A 5 0.62 7.19 -26.67
C ARG A 5 1.81 6.87 -25.77
N GLN A 6 2.87 7.69 -25.78
CA GLN A 6 4.03 7.50 -24.88
C GLN A 6 3.65 7.69 -23.40
N ASN A 7 2.78 8.65 -23.08
CA ASN A 7 2.33 8.87 -21.69
C ASN A 7 1.60 7.66 -21.10
N ARG A 8 0.82 6.91 -21.91
CA ARG A 8 0.13 5.71 -21.44
C ARG A 8 1.07 4.53 -21.20
N VAL A 9 2.07 4.36 -22.07
CA VAL A 9 3.08 3.29 -21.90
C VAL A 9 3.95 3.56 -20.68
N LEU A 10 4.37 4.81 -20.48
CA LEU A 10 5.12 5.23 -19.29
C LEU A 10 4.30 5.05 -18.01
N PHE A 11 3.02 5.41 -18.02
CA PHE A 11 2.11 5.19 -16.89
C PHE A 11 2.00 3.71 -16.53
N MET A 12 1.79 2.83 -17.53
CA MET A 12 1.72 1.39 -17.32
C MET A 12 3.05 0.83 -16.80
N ALA A 13 4.18 1.27 -17.34
CA ALA A 13 5.50 0.85 -16.88
C ALA A 13 5.78 1.29 -15.44
N GLN A 14 5.39 2.51 -15.06
CA GLN A 14 5.50 3.00 -13.68
C GLN A 14 4.64 2.18 -12.72
N ALA A 15 3.37 1.93 -13.08
CA ALA A 15 2.48 1.09 -12.27
C ALA A 15 3.02 -0.33 -12.12
N ALA A 16 3.53 -0.94 -13.20
CA ALA A 16 4.13 -2.27 -13.18
C ALA A 16 5.39 -2.33 -12.31
N MET A 17 6.24 -1.30 -12.35
CA MET A 17 7.43 -1.22 -11.51
C MET A 17 7.05 -1.09 -10.03
N ILE A 18 6.07 -0.25 -9.69
CA ILE A 18 5.57 -0.12 -8.32
C ILE A 18 4.99 -1.45 -7.82
N ALA A 19 4.19 -2.13 -8.65
CA ALA A 19 3.65 -3.45 -8.33
C ALA A 19 4.77 -4.48 -8.10
N ALA A 20 5.80 -4.50 -8.94
CA ALA A 20 6.93 -5.41 -8.79
C ALA A 20 7.71 -5.16 -7.49
N ILE A 21 7.99 -3.89 -7.16
CA ILE A 21 8.66 -3.53 -5.91
C ILE A 21 7.78 -3.93 -4.71
N TYR A 22 6.47 -3.68 -4.78
CA TYR A 22 5.54 -4.09 -3.73
C TYR A 22 5.59 -5.61 -3.51
N VAL A 23 5.53 -6.41 -4.57
CA VAL A 23 5.59 -7.87 -4.48
C VAL A 23 6.91 -8.33 -3.84
N VAL A 24 8.04 -7.80 -4.29
CA VAL A 24 9.35 -8.16 -3.74
C VAL A 24 9.45 -7.81 -2.25
N LEU A 25 9.00 -6.62 -1.87
CA LEU A 25 8.96 -6.21 -0.46
C LEU A 25 8.02 -7.07 0.37
N THR A 26 6.88 -7.52 -0.20
CA THR A 26 5.94 -8.38 0.52
C THR A 26 6.52 -9.77 0.73
N VAL A 27 7.16 -10.35 -0.29
CA VAL A 27 7.74 -11.69 -0.19
C VAL A 27 8.93 -11.71 0.78
N ILE A 28 9.81 -10.71 0.73
CA ILE A 28 10.93 -10.59 1.67
C ILE A 28 10.44 -10.24 3.09
N GLY A 29 9.46 -9.35 3.17
CA GLY A 29 8.85 -8.89 4.42
C GLY A 29 7.89 -9.90 5.05
N ALA A 30 7.49 -10.95 4.34
CA ALA A 30 6.62 -12.01 4.87
C ALA A 30 7.22 -12.64 6.13
N SER A 31 8.55 -12.74 6.20
CA SER A 31 9.26 -13.25 7.39
C SER A 31 9.27 -12.29 8.58
N PHE A 32 9.00 -10.99 8.38
CA PHE A 32 8.86 -10.01 9.46
C PHE A 32 7.45 -9.94 10.05
N SER A 33 6.47 -10.64 9.44
CA SER A 33 5.08 -10.70 9.90
C SER A 33 4.78 -11.88 10.85
N PHE A 34 5.81 -12.54 11.39
CA PHE A 34 5.61 -13.63 12.37
C PHE A 34 5.38 -13.07 13.77
N GLY A 35 4.14 -13.15 14.26
CA GLY A 35 3.75 -12.77 15.61
C GLY A 35 2.48 -11.90 15.64
N PRO A 36 2.05 -11.48 16.83
CA PRO A 36 0.84 -10.66 16.98
C PRO A 36 0.98 -9.29 16.30
N ILE A 37 2.20 -8.75 16.16
CA ILE A 37 2.49 -7.46 15.51
C ILE A 37 2.92 -7.73 14.06
N GLN A 38 2.05 -7.44 13.10
CA GLN A 38 2.31 -7.64 11.67
C GLN A 38 2.75 -6.33 11.02
N VAL A 39 4.02 -6.23 10.61
CA VAL A 39 4.57 -5.03 9.95
C VAL A 39 4.71 -5.32 8.46
N ARG A 40 3.82 -4.76 7.63
CA ARG A 40 3.89 -4.91 6.18
C ARG A 40 4.66 -3.75 5.56
N ILE A 41 5.97 -3.96 5.36
CA ILE A 41 6.88 -2.96 4.78
C ILE A 41 6.38 -2.44 3.41
N SER A 42 5.74 -3.30 2.62
CA SER A 42 5.15 -2.95 1.32
C SER A 42 4.10 -1.85 1.38
N GLU A 43 3.42 -1.69 2.51
CA GLU A 43 2.40 -0.65 2.69
C GLU A 43 3.03 0.75 2.76
N ALA A 44 4.34 0.87 2.98
CA ALA A 44 5.05 2.15 2.82
C ALA A 44 4.89 2.72 1.39
N LEU A 45 4.67 1.87 0.39
CA LEU A 45 4.42 2.29 -1.00
C LEU A 45 3.02 2.89 -1.22
N THR A 46 2.09 2.73 -0.28
CA THR A 46 0.74 3.34 -0.37
C THR A 46 0.77 4.87 -0.30
N ILE A 47 1.94 5.45 -0.03
CA ILE A 47 2.21 6.88 -0.13
C ILE A 47 2.45 7.37 -1.56
N LEU A 48 2.86 6.48 -2.48
CA LEU A 48 3.16 6.82 -3.88
C LEU A 48 1.96 7.40 -4.66
N PRO A 49 0.71 6.96 -4.45
CA PRO A 49 -0.49 7.64 -4.96
C PRO A 49 -0.57 9.14 -4.68
N ALA A 50 0.07 9.66 -3.62
CA ALA A 50 0.12 11.10 -3.35
C ALA A 50 0.97 11.88 -4.38
N PHE A 51 1.92 11.21 -5.04
CA PHE A 51 2.85 11.81 -6.00
C PHE A 51 2.51 11.50 -7.45
N THR A 52 2.06 10.27 -7.74
CA THR A 52 1.72 9.84 -9.11
C THR A 52 0.39 9.07 -9.14
N PRO A 53 -0.49 9.36 -10.12
CA PRO A 53 -1.72 8.59 -10.31
C PRO A 53 -1.44 7.12 -10.67
N ALA A 54 -0.25 6.80 -11.18
CA ALA A 54 0.16 5.42 -11.47
C ALA A 54 0.36 4.58 -10.20
N GLY A 55 0.52 5.22 -9.05
CA GLY A 55 0.67 4.54 -7.76
C GLY A 55 -0.56 3.70 -7.40
N ILE A 56 -1.76 4.17 -7.73
CA ILE A 56 -3.02 3.49 -7.37
C ILE A 56 -3.12 2.09 -8.00
N PRO A 57 -3.04 1.94 -9.34
CA PRO A 57 -3.04 0.61 -9.94
C PRO A 57 -1.79 -0.20 -9.55
N GLY A 58 -0.66 0.47 -9.31
CA GLY A 58 0.59 -0.18 -8.90
C GLY A 58 0.49 -0.88 -7.54
N VAL A 59 0.07 -0.19 -6.48
CA VAL A 59 -0.06 -0.82 -5.15
C VAL A 59 -1.22 -1.80 -5.07
N PHE A 60 -2.31 -1.56 -5.81
CA PHE A 60 -3.44 -2.50 -5.88
C PHE A 60 -3.02 -3.83 -6.50
N LEU A 61 -2.42 -3.79 -7.70
CA LEU A 61 -1.94 -4.99 -8.38
C LEU A 61 -0.78 -5.64 -7.61
N GLY A 62 0.08 -4.82 -6.98
CA GLY A 62 1.12 -5.31 -6.09
C GLY A 62 0.57 -6.14 -4.95
N CYS A 63 -0.45 -5.62 -4.24
CA CYS A 63 -1.13 -6.33 -3.15
C CYS A 63 -1.76 -7.64 -3.65
N LEU A 64 -2.55 -7.57 -4.72
CA LEU A 64 -3.21 -8.73 -5.31
C LEU A 64 -2.22 -9.84 -5.71
N ILE A 65 -1.18 -9.49 -6.46
CA ILE A 65 -0.18 -10.45 -6.93
C ILE A 65 0.62 -11.00 -5.74
N SER A 66 1.00 -10.15 -4.79
CA SER A 66 1.77 -10.59 -3.62
C SER A 66 1.00 -11.56 -2.73
N ASN A 67 -0.31 -11.34 -2.56
CA ASN A 67 -1.17 -12.21 -1.77
C ASN A 67 -1.35 -13.57 -2.48
N ILE A 68 -1.43 -13.60 -3.81
CA ILE A 68 -1.45 -14.85 -4.60
C ILE A 68 -0.12 -15.60 -4.46
N ILE A 69 1.02 -14.93 -4.60
CA ILE A 69 2.34 -15.57 -4.55
C ILE A 69 2.66 -16.11 -3.15
N THR A 70 2.27 -15.39 -2.11
CA THR A 70 2.51 -15.79 -0.71
C THR A 70 1.55 -16.91 -0.27
N GLY A 71 0.57 -17.28 -1.09
CA GLY A 71 -0.42 -18.31 -0.75
C GLY A 71 -1.42 -17.85 0.30
N ALA A 72 -1.70 -16.55 0.37
CA ALA A 72 -2.68 -15.99 1.29
C ALA A 72 -4.10 -16.52 0.99
N LEU A 73 -4.95 -16.57 2.00
CA LEU A 73 -6.31 -17.06 1.85
C LEU A 73 -7.14 -16.17 0.90
N LEU A 74 -8.11 -16.77 0.20
CA LEU A 74 -9.00 -16.08 -0.75
C LEU A 74 -9.61 -14.76 -0.20
N PRO A 75 -10.14 -14.72 1.04
CA PRO A 75 -10.61 -13.47 1.63
C PRO A 75 -9.53 -12.39 1.75
N ASP A 76 -8.28 -12.74 2.04
CA ASP A 76 -7.17 -11.80 2.16
C ASP A 76 -6.75 -11.24 0.80
N ILE A 77 -6.77 -12.07 -0.25
CA ILE A 77 -6.53 -11.62 -1.62
C ILE A 77 -7.58 -10.58 -2.04
N ILE A 78 -8.85 -10.82 -1.73
CA ILE A 78 -9.95 -9.93 -2.17
C ILE A 78 -10.04 -8.70 -1.26
N PHE A 79 -10.24 -8.89 0.05
CA PHE A 79 -10.45 -7.79 0.99
C PHE A 79 -9.17 -7.00 1.26
N GLY A 80 -8.01 -7.64 1.27
CA GLY A 80 -6.72 -6.95 1.38
C GLY A 80 -6.46 -6.05 0.17
N SER A 81 -6.65 -6.54 -1.05
CA SER A 81 -6.48 -5.72 -2.25
C SER A 81 -7.48 -4.57 -2.31
N LEU A 82 -8.73 -4.81 -1.91
CA LEU A 82 -9.75 -3.75 -1.82
C LEU A 82 -9.42 -2.70 -0.76
N ALA A 83 -8.92 -3.11 0.40
CA ALA A 83 -8.45 -2.21 1.44
C ALA A 83 -7.34 -1.30 0.90
N THR A 84 -6.34 -1.88 0.22
CA THR A 84 -5.23 -1.16 -0.39
C THR A 84 -5.71 -0.21 -1.51
N LEU A 85 -6.75 -0.59 -2.27
CA LEU A 85 -7.34 0.28 -3.28
C LEU A 85 -8.02 1.50 -2.65
N ILE A 86 -8.84 1.28 -1.62
CA ILE A 86 -9.54 2.34 -0.88
C ILE A 86 -8.50 3.27 -0.23
N ALA A 87 -7.47 2.69 0.37
CA ALA A 87 -6.33 3.41 0.93
C ALA A 87 -5.65 4.28 -0.12
N ALA A 88 -5.28 3.71 -1.26
CA ALA A 88 -4.59 4.42 -2.34
C ALA A 88 -5.42 5.57 -2.93
N VAL A 89 -6.72 5.35 -3.12
CA VAL A 89 -7.65 6.41 -3.57
C VAL A 89 -7.80 7.49 -2.50
N GLY A 90 -7.93 7.10 -1.23
CA GLY A 90 -7.96 8.03 -0.10
C GLY A 90 -6.70 8.89 -0.04
N THR A 91 -5.53 8.28 -0.13
CA THR A 91 -4.24 8.98 -0.17
C THR A 91 -4.15 9.94 -1.35
N TRP A 92 -4.65 9.54 -2.53
CA TRP A 92 -4.67 10.41 -3.71
C TRP A 92 -5.61 11.61 -3.55
N LEU A 93 -6.77 11.44 -2.91
CA LEU A 93 -7.73 12.50 -2.64
C LEU A 93 -7.23 13.47 -1.56
N LEU A 94 -6.60 12.94 -0.50
CA LEU A 94 -6.08 13.74 0.60
C LEU A 94 -4.72 14.41 0.32
N ARG A 95 -4.11 14.13 -0.84
CA ARG A 95 -2.80 14.68 -1.23
C ARG A 95 -2.69 16.21 -1.16
N ASN A 96 -3.80 16.92 -1.34
CA ASN A 96 -3.84 18.39 -1.38
C ASN A 96 -4.20 19.03 -0.02
N LYS A 97 -4.59 18.25 1.00
CA LYS A 97 -5.01 18.80 2.31
C LYS A 97 -3.85 18.89 3.31
N SER A 98 -3.07 17.83 3.50
CA SER A 98 -1.87 17.89 4.36
C SER A 98 -0.93 16.70 4.15
N ARG A 99 0.37 16.92 4.38
CA ARG A 99 1.45 15.92 4.28
C ARG A 99 1.27 14.74 5.24
N PHE A 100 0.68 14.99 6.41
CA PHE A 100 0.51 14.02 7.48
C PHE A 100 -0.80 13.22 7.38
N LEU A 101 -1.75 13.65 6.54
CA LEU A 101 -2.97 12.91 6.29
C LEU A 101 -2.82 11.84 5.20
N ALA A 102 -1.74 11.85 4.42
CA ALA A 102 -1.50 10.86 3.39
C ALA A 102 -1.39 9.39 3.89
N PRO A 103 -0.77 9.09 5.04
CA PRO A 103 -0.75 7.72 5.59
C PRO A 103 -2.00 7.34 6.40
N VAL A 104 -2.92 8.27 6.67
CA VAL A 104 -4.10 8.01 7.51
C VAL A 104 -5.11 7.05 6.84
N PRO A 105 -5.47 7.21 5.55
CA PRO A 105 -6.37 6.27 4.87
C PRO A 105 -5.84 4.82 4.82
N PRO A 106 -4.56 4.57 4.50
CA PRO A 106 -3.96 3.24 4.62
C PRO A 106 -4.07 2.64 6.02
N ILE A 107 -3.69 3.39 7.05
CA ILE A 107 -3.71 2.90 8.43
C ILE A 107 -5.14 2.51 8.84
N LEU A 108 -6.13 3.36 8.55
CA LEU A 108 -7.52 3.08 8.90
C LEU A 108 -8.11 1.92 8.10
N ALA A 109 -7.87 1.87 6.79
CA ALA A 109 -8.39 0.81 5.93
C ALA A 109 -7.83 -0.56 6.36
N ASN A 110 -6.51 -0.66 6.54
CA ASN A 110 -5.86 -1.91 6.92
C ASN A 110 -6.16 -2.30 8.37
N ALA A 111 -6.17 -1.35 9.33
CA ALA A 111 -6.49 -1.65 10.72
C ALA A 111 -7.94 -2.09 10.93
N VAL A 112 -8.87 -1.72 10.06
CA VAL A 112 -10.26 -2.18 10.13
C VAL A 112 -10.43 -3.49 9.37
N ILE A 113 -9.95 -3.59 8.13
CA ILE A 113 -10.28 -4.71 7.24
C ILE A 113 -9.45 -5.97 7.54
N VAL A 114 -8.15 -5.83 7.80
CA VAL A 114 -7.22 -6.97 7.98
C VAL A 114 -7.56 -7.82 9.21
N PRO A 115 -7.94 -7.27 10.38
CA PRO A 115 -8.31 -8.08 11.55
C PRO A 115 -9.55 -8.95 11.33
N PHE A 116 -10.50 -8.51 10.51
CA PHE A 116 -11.64 -9.36 10.12
C PHE A 116 -11.19 -10.51 9.22
N VAL A 117 -10.27 -10.25 8.29
CA VAL A 117 -9.66 -11.30 7.46
C VAL A 117 -8.91 -12.31 8.33
N LEU A 118 -8.10 -11.86 9.29
CA LEU A 118 -7.38 -12.74 10.23
C LEU A 118 -8.35 -13.59 11.07
N LYS A 119 -9.44 -12.99 11.56
CA LYS A 119 -10.42 -13.72 12.38
C LYS A 119 -11.20 -14.76 11.59
N TYR A 120 -11.73 -14.39 10.42
CA TYR A 120 -12.66 -15.23 9.66
C TYR A 120 -11.97 -16.16 8.65
N ALA A 121 -10.85 -15.73 8.07
CA ALA A 121 -10.12 -16.54 7.10
C ALA A 121 -9.07 -17.43 7.80
N TYR A 122 -8.21 -16.84 8.62
CA TYR A 122 -7.12 -17.57 9.28
C TYR A 122 -7.53 -18.24 10.60
N MET A 123 -8.79 -18.06 11.04
CA MET A 123 -9.34 -18.68 12.26
C MET A 123 -8.52 -18.39 13.52
N GLU A 124 -7.90 -17.20 13.58
CA GLU A 124 -7.02 -16.83 14.68
C GLU A 124 -7.82 -16.74 16.01
N PRO A 125 -7.34 -17.36 17.10
CA PRO A 125 -8.08 -17.40 18.36
C PRO A 125 -8.15 -16.04 19.07
N LEU A 126 -7.32 -15.08 18.67
CA LEU A 126 -7.21 -13.76 19.30
C LEU A 126 -8.51 -12.94 19.16
N PRO A 127 -8.80 -12.03 20.12
CA PRO A 127 -9.91 -11.09 20.02
C PRO A 127 -9.67 -10.06 18.90
N ILE A 128 -10.73 -9.72 18.16
CA ILE A 128 -10.67 -8.72 17.07
C ILE A 128 -10.06 -7.38 17.53
N PRO A 129 -10.43 -6.80 18.69
CA PRO A 129 -9.85 -5.52 19.13
C PRO A 129 -8.34 -5.59 19.38
N PHE A 130 -7.83 -6.75 19.83
CA PHE A 130 -6.40 -6.94 20.02
C PHE A 130 -5.66 -7.01 18.68
N MET A 131 -6.22 -7.72 17.71
CA MET A 131 -5.67 -7.76 16.33
C MET A 131 -5.76 -6.40 15.63
N MET A 132 -6.81 -5.62 15.86
CA MET A 132 -6.90 -4.24 15.37
C MET A 132 -5.80 -3.35 15.94
N LEU A 133 -5.49 -3.50 17.24
CA LEU A 133 -4.40 -2.75 17.86
C LEU A 133 -3.04 -3.14 17.30
N THR A 134 -2.76 -4.44 17.16
CA THR A 134 -1.43 -4.90 16.73
C THR A 134 -1.19 -4.65 15.25
N VAL A 135 -2.20 -4.84 14.39
CA VAL A 135 -2.15 -4.47 12.97
C VAL A 135 -2.08 -2.96 12.83
N GLY A 136 -2.89 -2.21 13.57
CA GLY A 136 -2.87 -0.75 13.56
C GLY A 136 -1.49 -0.20 13.94
N LEU A 137 -0.82 -0.77 14.94
CA LEU A 137 0.56 -0.41 15.30
C LEU A 137 1.54 -0.74 14.17
N GLY A 138 1.42 -1.91 13.54
CA GLY A 138 2.26 -2.30 12.40
C GLY A 138 2.09 -1.39 11.18
N GLU A 139 0.87 -0.95 10.90
CA GLU A 139 0.55 0.03 9.85
C GLU A 139 1.06 1.43 10.19
N VAL A 140 0.99 1.87 11.45
CA VAL A 140 1.57 3.15 11.87
C VAL A 140 3.09 3.14 11.66
N ILE A 141 3.77 2.02 11.93
CA ILE A 141 5.20 1.89 11.66
C ILE A 141 5.45 1.87 10.13
N SER A 142 4.68 1.08 9.39
CA SER A 142 4.89 0.88 7.94
C SER A 142 4.49 2.10 7.12
N CYS A 143 3.24 2.53 7.18
CA CYS A 143 2.75 3.70 6.45
C CYS A 143 3.16 5.02 7.09
N GLY A 144 3.07 5.11 8.42
CA GLY A 144 3.31 6.35 9.15
C GLY A 144 4.79 6.72 9.26
N VAL A 145 5.65 5.78 9.62
CA VAL A 145 7.10 6.04 9.76
C VAL A 145 7.82 5.80 8.43
N LEU A 146 7.79 4.58 7.89
CA LEU A 146 8.51 4.27 6.65
C LEU A 146 7.91 4.99 5.44
N GLY A 147 6.58 5.05 5.33
CA GLY A 147 5.91 5.79 4.26
C GLY A 147 6.18 7.29 4.30
N MET A 148 6.28 7.90 5.49
CA MET A 148 6.64 9.32 5.61
C MET A 148 8.13 9.58 5.33
N LEU A 149 9.03 8.68 5.75
CA LEU A 149 10.44 8.72 5.34
C LEU A 149 10.55 8.66 3.81
N LEU A 150 9.84 7.71 3.20
CA LEU A 150 9.77 7.58 1.75
C LEU A 150 9.19 8.85 1.09
N TYR A 151 8.14 9.45 1.68
CA TYR A 151 7.60 10.73 1.25
C TYR A 151 8.65 11.84 1.30
N THR A 152 9.42 11.94 2.38
CA THR A 152 10.46 12.99 2.52
C THR A 152 11.55 12.82 1.48
N ALA A 153 12.06 11.60 1.28
CA ALA A 153 13.04 11.29 0.26
C ALA A 153 12.49 11.62 -1.14
N LEU A 154 11.30 11.11 -1.51
CA LEU A 154 10.72 11.38 -2.84
C LEU A 154 10.33 12.84 -3.03
N SER A 155 9.97 13.58 -1.98
CA SER A 155 9.61 14.99 -2.11
C SER A 155 10.77 15.84 -2.66
N GLN A 156 12.02 15.46 -2.36
CA GLN A 156 13.21 16.12 -2.90
C GLN A 156 13.42 15.84 -4.40
N TYR A 157 12.95 14.69 -4.88
CA TYR A 157 13.08 14.27 -6.29
C TYR A 157 11.78 14.42 -7.09
N LYS A 158 10.72 14.97 -6.50
CA LYS A 158 9.39 15.10 -7.13
C LYS A 158 9.45 15.80 -8.49
N ASN A 159 10.28 16.85 -8.59
CA ASN A 159 10.43 17.66 -9.80
C ASN A 159 11.26 16.98 -10.91
N ILE A 160 11.94 15.87 -10.61
CA ILE A 160 12.81 15.14 -11.54
C ILE A 160 12.12 13.84 -11.99
N ILE A 161 11.55 13.09 -11.04
CA ILE A 161 10.96 11.77 -11.28
C ILE A 161 9.50 11.87 -11.72
N PHE A 162 8.75 12.83 -11.17
CA PHE A 162 7.33 13.03 -11.47
C PHE A 162 7.09 14.34 -12.20
N LYS A 163 7.91 14.66 -13.21
CA LYS A 163 7.56 15.69 -14.20
C LYS A 163 6.21 15.29 -14.81
N THR A 164 5.14 15.87 -14.29
CA THR A 164 3.83 15.82 -14.90
C THR A 164 4.00 16.49 -16.25
N ALA A 165 3.94 15.69 -17.32
CA ALA A 165 3.50 16.22 -18.59
C ALA A 165 2.09 16.75 -18.32
N VAL A 166 2.01 18.07 -18.11
CA VAL A 166 0.76 18.83 -17.97
C VAL A 166 -0.10 18.55 -19.20
#